data_AF-A0AAE0JBS0-F1
#
_entry.id   AF-A0AAE0JBS0-F1
#
_cell.length_a   1.000
_cell.length_b   1.000
_cell.length_c   1.000
_cell.angle_alpha   90.00
_cell.angle_beta   90.00
_cell.angle_gamma   90.00
#
_symmetry.space_group_name_H-M   'P 1'
#
loop_
_entity.id
_entity.type
_entity.pdbx_description
1 polymer ?
#
loop_
_entity_poly.entity_id
_entity_poly.type
_entity_poly.pdbx_seq_one_letter_code
_entity_poly.pdbx_strand_id
1 'polypeptide(L)'
;VRRWLTACLEGHDECSNWRSILVDTYNYQHKIRFIDVGTVEEPIFRLVDGQSLVNRTGGIQYVTLSYRWTAETEITSMKSYNKASYQDSIPTYRLPQVYKDAAAVARALGVRYVWIYSLCIIQDSPEDWNEQSSMM
;
A
#
# COMPACT_ATOMS: atom_id res chain seq x y z
N VAL A 1 12.92 12.33 5.94
CA VAL A 1 12.10 12.00 4.75
C VAL A 1 11.10 13.10 4.40
N ARG A 2 10.17 13.49 5.29
CA ARG A 2 9.16 14.53 5.02
C ARG A 2 9.72 15.84 4.45
N ARG A 3 10.76 16.41 5.07
CA ARG A 3 11.43 17.63 4.57
C ARG A 3 11.93 17.51 3.14
N TRP A 4 12.46 16.35 2.77
CA TRP A 4 12.98 16.11 1.42
C TRP A 4 11.85 15.99 0.40
N LEU A 5 10.77 15.29 0.75
CA LEU A 5 9.58 15.22 -0.07
C LEU A 5 8.96 16.61 -0.29
N THR A 6 8.82 17.42 0.77
CA THR A 6 8.34 18.80 0.66
C THR A 6 9.20 19.63 -0.28
N ALA A 7 10.53 19.62 -0.07
CA ALA A 7 11.45 20.36 -0.94
C ALA A 7 11.38 19.90 -2.41
N CYS A 8 11.17 18.60 -2.66
CA CYS A 8 11.00 18.07 -4.00
C CYS A 8 9.70 18.56 -4.66
N LEU A 9 8.57 18.47 -3.94
CA LEU A 9 7.25 18.87 -4.44
C LEU A 9 7.13 20.39 -4.64
N GLU A 10 7.88 21.19 -3.88
CA GLU A 10 7.89 22.66 -3.98
C GLU A 10 8.96 23.17 -4.95
N GLY A 11 10.06 22.43 -5.13
CA GLY A 11 11.23 22.87 -5.88
C GLY A 11 11.34 22.33 -7.30
N HIS A 12 10.56 21.31 -7.69
CA HIS A 12 10.62 20.72 -9.02
C HIS A 12 9.23 20.71 -9.70
N ASP A 13 9.10 21.41 -10.81
CA ASP A 13 7.84 21.52 -11.57
C ASP A 13 7.34 20.16 -12.09
N GLU A 14 8.25 19.27 -12.49
CA GLU A 14 7.90 17.90 -12.90
C GLU A 14 7.30 17.09 -11.73
N CYS A 15 7.84 17.30 -10.52
CA CYS A 15 7.37 16.63 -9.32
C CYS A 15 6.18 17.32 -8.66
N SER A 16 5.82 18.55 -9.04
CA SER A 16 4.63 19.23 -8.54
C SER A 16 3.41 18.96 -9.44
N ASN A 17 3.64 18.89 -10.76
CA ASN A 17 2.62 18.60 -11.77
C ASN A 17 2.13 17.14 -11.79
N TRP A 18 2.81 16.18 -11.15
CA TRP A 18 2.31 14.81 -11.06
C TRP A 18 0.92 14.71 -10.42
N ARG A 19 0.55 15.66 -9.54
CA ARG A 19 -0.76 15.69 -8.88
C ARG A 19 -1.92 15.89 -9.84
N SER A 20 -1.72 16.53 -10.99
CA SER A 20 -2.76 16.74 -12.00
C SER A 20 -2.98 15.52 -12.91
N ILE A 21 -2.00 14.62 -12.99
CA ILE A 21 -2.06 13.36 -13.78
C ILE A 21 -2.88 12.27 -13.05
N LEU A 22 -3.10 12.40 -11.74
CA LEU A 22 -3.76 11.38 -10.92
C LEU A 22 -5.27 11.22 -11.16
N VAL A 23 -5.90 12.09 -11.96
CA VAL A 23 -7.36 12.05 -12.18
C VAL A 23 -7.81 10.72 -12.76
N ASP A 24 -7.01 10.10 -13.63
CA ASP A 24 -7.32 8.78 -14.20
C ASP A 24 -6.98 7.62 -13.26
N THR A 25 -5.98 7.77 -12.40
CA THR A 25 -5.59 6.74 -11.42
C THR A 25 -6.68 6.54 -10.36
N TYR A 26 -7.39 7.61 -9.97
CA TYR A 26 -8.50 7.53 -9.00
C TYR A 26 -9.61 6.57 -9.46
N ASN A 27 -9.84 6.47 -10.77
CA ASN A 27 -10.92 5.64 -11.31
C ASN A 27 -10.67 4.14 -11.12
N TYR A 28 -9.43 3.68 -10.89
CA TYR A 28 -9.12 2.25 -10.74
C TYR A 28 -8.76 1.85 -9.31
N GLN A 29 -8.57 2.81 -8.40
CA GLN A 29 -8.23 2.53 -7.00
C GLN A 29 -9.26 1.66 -6.28
N HIS A 30 -10.51 1.64 -6.74
CA HIS A 30 -11.54 0.73 -6.21
C HIS A 30 -11.22 -0.76 -6.45
N LYS A 31 -10.40 -1.08 -7.46
CA LYS A 31 -9.97 -2.44 -7.80
C LYS A 31 -8.69 -2.88 -7.08
N ILE A 32 -8.01 -1.96 -6.40
CA ILE A 32 -6.70 -2.18 -5.79
C ILE A 32 -6.86 -2.52 -4.30
N ARG A 33 -6.06 -3.46 -3.80
CA ARG A 33 -5.91 -3.69 -2.35
C ARG A 33 -4.77 -2.90 -1.75
N PHE A 34 -4.95 -2.46 -0.51
CA PHE A 34 -3.94 -1.74 0.26
C PHE A 34 -3.74 -2.37 1.63
N ILE A 35 -2.61 -2.07 2.24
CA ILE A 35 -2.36 -2.31 3.66
C ILE A 35 -2.61 -0.99 4.39
N ASP A 36 -3.63 -0.97 5.23
CA ASP A 36 -3.87 0.09 6.21
C ASP A 36 -2.83 -0.07 7.33
N VAL A 37 -1.92 0.91 7.42
CA VAL A 37 -0.85 0.93 8.41
C VAL A 37 -1.18 1.77 9.65
N GLY A 38 -2.42 2.29 9.73
CA GLY A 38 -2.89 3.12 10.83
C GLY A 38 -2.21 4.49 10.91
N THR A 39 -2.16 5.04 12.13
CA THR A 39 -1.47 6.30 12.44
C THR A 39 -0.25 6.03 13.32
N VAL A 40 0.51 7.08 13.66
CA VAL A 40 1.66 6.95 14.56
C VAL A 40 1.20 6.51 15.95
N GLU A 41 0.05 6.99 16.39
CA GLU A 41 -0.58 6.74 17.68
C GLU A 41 -1.25 5.37 17.71
N GLU A 42 -1.88 4.97 16.59
CA GLU A 42 -2.60 3.71 16.45
C GLU A 42 -2.05 2.90 15.27
N PRO A 43 -0.85 2.29 15.42
CA PRO A 43 -0.25 1.50 14.37
C PRO A 43 -1.00 0.17 14.22
N ILE A 44 -1.50 -0.10 13.03
CA ILE A 44 -2.15 -1.35 12.67
C ILE A 44 -1.55 -1.91 11.38
N PHE A 45 -1.88 -3.15 11.04
CA PHE A 45 -1.62 -3.72 9.72
C PHE A 45 -2.85 -4.51 9.31
N ARG A 46 -3.54 -4.06 8.26
CA ARG A 46 -4.78 -4.69 7.81
C ARG A 46 -4.94 -4.55 6.31
N LEU A 47 -5.30 -5.64 5.64
CA LEU A 47 -5.68 -5.62 4.24
C LEU A 47 -7.02 -4.91 4.09
N VAL A 48 -7.10 -3.97 3.16
CA VAL A 48 -8.34 -3.25 2.83
C VAL A 48 -8.53 -3.25 1.33
N ASP A 49 -9.74 -3.58 0.89
CA ASP A 49 -10.14 -3.46 -0.52
C ASP A 49 -10.41 -1.98 -0.83
N GLY A 50 -9.81 -1.46 -1.90
CA GLY A 50 -9.97 -0.07 -2.31
C GLY A 50 -11.42 0.32 -2.54
N GLN A 51 -12.27 -0.62 -2.98
CA GLN A 51 -13.72 -0.45 -3.10
C GLN A 51 -14.37 0.07 -1.81
N SER A 52 -13.87 -0.36 -0.65
CA SER A 52 -14.37 0.09 0.67
C SER A 52 -13.92 1.51 1.04
N LEU A 53 -12.97 2.09 0.31
CA LEU A 53 -12.34 3.37 0.59
C LEU A 53 -12.79 4.50 -0.37
N VAL A 54 -13.45 4.16 -1.47
CA VAL A 54 -13.78 5.09 -2.60
C VAL A 54 -14.84 6.13 -2.25
N ASN A 55 -15.54 6.01 -1.12
CA ASN A 55 -16.43 7.07 -0.62
C ASN A 55 -15.68 8.33 -0.14
N ARG A 56 -14.35 8.38 -0.25
CA ARG A 56 -13.52 9.53 0.11
C ARG A 56 -13.30 10.43 -1.09
N THR A 57 -13.80 11.66 -1.01
CA THR A 57 -13.49 12.72 -1.98
C THR A 57 -11.97 12.91 -2.09
N GLY A 58 -11.41 12.83 -3.30
CA GLY A 58 -9.98 13.06 -3.57
C GLY A 58 -9.11 11.79 -3.68
N GLY A 59 -9.72 10.61 -3.69
CA GLY A 59 -9.01 9.34 -3.90
C GLY A 59 -8.13 8.90 -2.72
N ILE A 60 -7.47 7.76 -2.90
CA ILE A 60 -6.66 7.09 -1.88
C ILE A 60 -5.21 7.51 -2.08
N GLN A 61 -4.65 8.20 -1.09
CA GLN A 61 -3.21 8.44 -1.03
C GLN A 61 -2.52 7.21 -0.45
N TYR A 62 -1.55 6.67 -1.17
CA TYR A 62 -0.76 5.52 -0.76
C TYR A 62 0.70 5.66 -1.17
N VAL A 63 1.57 4.82 -0.62
CA VAL A 63 2.95 4.63 -1.08
C VAL A 63 3.16 3.19 -1.52
N THR A 64 4.05 2.96 -2.47
CA THR A 64 4.44 1.62 -2.90
C THR A 64 5.76 1.21 -2.26
N LEU A 65 5.88 -0.07 -1.91
CA LEU A 65 7.14 -0.65 -1.48
C LEU A 65 7.73 -1.51 -2.61
N SER A 66 8.87 -1.09 -3.15
CA SER A 66 9.72 -1.94 -3.97
C SER A 66 10.78 -2.60 -3.09
N TYR A 67 10.88 -3.92 -3.14
CA TYR A 67 11.75 -4.71 -2.28
C TYR A 67 12.11 -6.05 -2.96
N ARG A 68 13.12 -6.73 -2.43
CA ARG A 68 13.50 -8.08 -2.93
C ARG A 68 12.63 -9.16 -2.31
N TRP A 69 12.20 -10.09 -3.14
CA TRP A 69 11.55 -11.32 -2.65
C TRP A 69 12.56 -12.19 -1.90
N THR A 70 12.16 -12.66 -0.73
CA THR A 70 12.94 -13.50 0.19
C THR A 70 12.03 -14.53 0.84
N ALA A 71 12.62 -15.56 1.47
CA ALA A 71 11.86 -16.57 2.22
C ALA A 71 10.98 -15.93 3.31
N GLU A 72 11.48 -14.90 4.02
CA GLU A 72 10.71 -14.20 5.05
C GLU A 72 9.46 -13.53 4.46
N THR A 73 9.62 -12.82 3.34
CA THR A 73 8.51 -12.15 2.66
C THR A 73 7.51 -13.12 2.04
N GLU A 74 7.99 -14.30 1.60
CA GLU A 74 7.16 -15.36 1.05
C GLU A 74 6.26 -16.00 2.11
N ILE A 75 6.80 -16.28 3.30
CA ILE A 75 6.05 -16.85 4.43
C ILE A 75 4.87 -15.94 4.84
N THR A 76 5.06 -14.62 4.73
CA THR A 76 4.01 -13.64 5.04
C THR A 76 3.11 -13.26 3.87
N SER A 77 3.38 -13.80 2.67
CA SER A 77 2.62 -13.43 1.48
C SER A 77 1.14 -13.78 1.58
N MET A 78 0.31 -13.01 0.88
CA MET A 78 -1.11 -13.26 0.80
C MET A 78 -1.38 -14.48 -0.08
N LYS A 79 -2.18 -15.38 0.48
CA LYS A 79 -2.67 -16.60 -0.13
C LYS A 79 -4.18 -16.62 0.04
N SER A 80 -4.86 -17.40 -0.78
CA SER A 80 -6.33 -17.44 -0.79
C SER A 80 -6.90 -17.75 0.61
N TYR A 81 -6.22 -18.62 1.37
CA TYR A 81 -6.65 -19.02 2.72
C TYR A 81 -6.48 -17.95 3.80
N ASN A 82 -5.56 -16.98 3.64
CA ASN A 82 -5.25 -15.98 4.68
C ASN A 82 -5.87 -14.60 4.42
N LYS A 83 -6.45 -14.37 3.25
CA LYS A 83 -7.08 -13.08 2.88
C LYS A 83 -8.03 -12.55 3.96
N ALA A 84 -8.99 -13.37 4.40
CA ALA A 84 -9.97 -12.96 5.40
C ALA A 84 -9.31 -12.60 6.74
N SER A 85 -8.31 -13.37 7.18
CA SER A 85 -7.56 -13.06 8.40
C SER A 85 -6.77 -11.75 8.26
N TYR A 86 -6.20 -11.48 7.09
CA TYR A 86 -5.46 -10.24 6.83
C TYR A 86 -6.38 -9.02 6.77
N GLN A 87 -7.66 -9.20 6.38
CA GLN A 87 -8.68 -8.15 6.44
C GLN A 87 -9.12 -7.83 7.88
N ASP A 88 -8.92 -8.74 8.84
CA ASP A 88 -9.12 -8.46 10.26
C ASP A 88 -7.87 -7.81 10.86
N SER A 89 -6.74 -8.52 10.83
CA SER A 89 -5.45 -8.03 11.29
C SER A 89 -4.30 -8.90 10.79
N ILE A 90 -3.19 -8.28 10.39
CA ILE A 90 -1.94 -8.99 10.10
C ILE A 90 -1.04 -8.90 11.34
N PRO A 91 -0.70 -10.03 11.98
CA PRO A 91 0.10 -10.00 13.20
C PRO A 91 1.48 -9.38 12.96
N THR A 92 1.72 -8.21 13.56
CA THR A 92 2.92 -7.40 13.29
C THR A 92 4.23 -8.14 13.60
N TYR A 93 4.24 -9.03 14.59
CA TYR A 93 5.43 -9.83 14.92
C TYR A 93 5.85 -10.79 13.80
N ARG A 94 4.93 -11.18 12.90
CA ARG A 94 5.22 -12.03 11.74
C ARG A 94 5.77 -11.25 10.55
N LEU A 95 5.56 -9.95 10.50
CA LEU A 95 5.93 -9.13 9.35
C LEU A 95 7.46 -8.98 9.24
N PRO A 96 8.03 -9.14 8.03
CA PRO A 96 9.40 -8.75 7.72
C PRO A 96 9.71 -7.32 8.16
N GLN A 97 10.96 -7.09 8.55
CA GLN A 97 11.41 -5.77 8.98
C GLN A 97 11.19 -4.70 7.89
N VAL A 98 11.38 -5.06 6.62
CA VAL A 98 11.18 -4.14 5.48
C VAL A 98 9.73 -3.62 5.38
N TYR A 99 8.73 -4.42 5.78
CA TYR A 99 7.33 -3.97 5.80
C TYR A 99 7.05 -3.02 6.96
N LYS A 100 7.66 -3.29 8.12
CA LYS A 100 7.57 -2.43 9.30
C LYS A 100 8.21 -1.06 9.04
N ASP A 101 9.37 -1.05 8.39
CA ASP A 101 10.07 0.17 8.02
C ASP A 101 9.28 0.99 7.00
N ALA A 102 8.72 0.32 5.97
CA ALA A 102 7.86 0.98 4.99
C ALA A 102 6.64 1.62 5.63
N ALA A 103 5.98 0.93 6.57
CA ALA A 103 4.86 1.47 7.32
C ALA A 103 5.26 2.65 8.21
N ALA A 104 6.43 2.59 8.87
CA ALA A 104 6.94 3.70 9.68
C ALA A 104 7.23 4.94 8.82
N VAL A 105 7.82 4.75 7.63
CA VAL A 105 8.05 5.84 6.66
C VAL A 105 6.73 6.41 6.16
N ALA A 106 5.76 5.56 5.79
CA ALA A 106 4.44 6.00 5.34
C ALA A 106 3.75 6.88 6.38
N ARG A 107 3.72 6.43 7.64
CA ARG A 107 3.17 7.22 8.77
C ARG A 107 3.90 8.54 8.97
N ALA A 108 5.22 8.56 8.90
CA ALA A 108 6.01 9.78 9.01
C ALA A 108 5.75 10.78 7.86
N LEU A 109 5.31 10.28 6.70
CA LEU A 109 4.86 11.08 5.56
C LEU A 109 3.39 11.52 5.66
N GLY A 110 2.65 11.06 6.66
CA GLY A 110 1.21 11.31 6.79
C GLY A 110 0.36 10.46 5.84
N VAL A 111 0.90 9.36 5.32
CA VAL A 111 0.21 8.43 4.42
C VAL A 111 -0.18 7.17 5.17
N ARG A 112 -1.46 6.81 5.12
CA ARG A 112 -2.04 5.69 5.88
C ARG A 112 -2.02 4.36 5.12
N TYR A 113 -1.95 4.40 3.79
CA TYR A 113 -2.06 3.20 2.97
C TYR A 113 -0.74 2.88 2.29
N VAL A 114 -0.37 1.61 2.29
CA VAL A 114 0.82 1.11 1.58
C VAL A 114 0.38 0.01 0.62
N TRP A 115 0.93 0.01 -0.58
CA TRP A 115 0.81 -1.11 -1.50
C TRP A 115 2.10 -1.95 -1.45
N ILE A 116 1.95 -3.23 -1.12
CA ILE A 116 3.06 -4.19 -1.01
C ILE A 116 2.67 -5.40 -1.85
N TYR A 117 3.43 -5.68 -2.91
CA TYR A 117 3.11 -6.73 -3.88
C TYR A 117 2.72 -8.08 -3.23
N SER A 118 3.53 -8.60 -2.30
CA SER A 118 3.23 -9.88 -1.62
C SER A 118 1.95 -9.87 -0.80
N LEU A 119 1.53 -8.72 -0.26
CA LEU A 119 0.40 -8.61 0.65
C LEU A 119 -0.87 -8.10 -0.02
N CYS A 120 -0.74 -7.44 -1.18
CA CYS A 120 -1.86 -6.91 -1.95
C CYS A 120 -2.32 -7.83 -3.09
N ILE A 121 -1.51 -8.83 -3.48
CA ILE A 121 -1.84 -9.82 -4.51
C ILE A 121 -1.90 -11.23 -3.93
N ILE A 122 -2.93 -12.00 -4.29
CA ILE A 122 -3.08 -13.41 -3.89
C ILE A 122 -2.09 -14.24 -4.71
N GLN A 123 -1.02 -14.70 -4.08
CA GLN A 123 0.12 -15.33 -4.77
C GLN A 123 -0.16 -16.75 -5.27
N ASP A 124 -1.29 -17.34 -4.91
CA ASP A 124 -1.75 -18.66 -5.38
C ASP A 124 -2.95 -18.57 -6.34
N SER A 125 -3.28 -17.37 -6.85
CA SER A 125 -4.32 -17.16 -7.87
C SER A 125 -3.74 -16.44 -9.09
N PRO A 126 -3.60 -17.13 -10.23
CA PRO A 126 -3.21 -16.50 -11.49
C PRO A 126 -4.16 -15.40 -11.95
N GLU A 127 -5.46 -15.57 -11.68
CA GLU A 127 -6.50 -14.60 -12.00
C GLU A 127 -6.29 -13.30 -11.20
N ASP A 128 -6.15 -13.42 -9.88
CA ASP A 128 -5.89 -12.27 -9.00
C ASP A 128 -4.57 -11.58 -9.34
N TRP A 129 -3.55 -12.37 -9.69
CA TRP A 129 -2.27 -11.85 -10.13
C TRP A 129 -2.40 -11.00 -11.40
N ASN A 130 -3.10 -11.49 -12.43
CA ASN A 130 -3.32 -10.74 -13.68
C ASN A 130 -4.08 -9.43 -13.40
N GLU A 131 -5.08 -9.48 -12.52
CA GLU A 131 -5.87 -8.30 -12.17
C GLU A 131 -5.09 -7.26 -11.38
N GLN A 132 -4.34 -7.66 -10.34
CA GLN A 132 -3.68 -6.69 -9.45
C GLN A 132 -2.32 -6.23 -9.97
N SER A 133 -1.58 -7.08 -10.70
CA SER A 133 -0.25 -6.71 -11.21
C SER A 133 -0.33 -5.67 -12.32
N SER A 134 -1.44 -5.61 -13.07
CA SER A 134 -1.66 -4.61 -14.12
C SER A 134 -2.05 -3.22 -13.58
N MET A 135 -2.26 -3.10 -12.27
CA MET A 135 -2.71 -1.85 -11.63
C MET A 135 -1.55 -1.00 -11.09
N MET A 136 -0.30 -1.49 -11.08
CA MET A 136 0.87 -0.85 -10.46
C MET A 136 2.17 -1.05 -11.24
#